data_AF-F3GGR5-F1
#
_entry.id   AF-F3GGR5-F1
#
_cell.length_a   1.000
_cell.length_b   1.000
_cell.length_c   1.000
_cell.angle_alpha   90.00
_cell.angle_beta   90.00
_cell.angle_gamma   90.00
#
_symmetry.space_group_name_H-M   'P 1'
#
loop_
_entity.id
_entity.type
_entity.pdbx_description
1 polymer ?
#
loop_
_entity_poly.entity_id
_entity_poly.type
_entity_poly.pdbx_seq_one_letter_code
_entity_poly.pdbx_strand_id
1 'polypeptide(L)'
;MSDTRSPKVSERVAPKAADPVPPKQKKQRHDHDDDGPDFSALLSAWLESHRSSLLDSLRRLGKQPIGSFFTCLVMAIALSLPMGLSLLLSNVERLGGSWQRAAQISIYLNLDASTADGTRLRDEIKAMPGVADAEYISSEQALGEFKQQSGLGEALKELPENPLPGVVLVTPDEV
;
A
#
# COMPACT_ATOMS: atom_id res chain seq x y z
N MET A 1 -42.17 -56.41 -72.08
CA MET A 1 -43.38 -55.76 -72.64
C MET A 1 -44.17 -55.25 -71.45
N SER A 2 -44.08 -54.00 -71.04
CA SER A 2 -44.59 -52.73 -71.64
C SER A 2 -45.58 -52.20 -70.58
N ASP A 3 -45.19 -51.29 -69.68
CA ASP A 3 -45.15 -49.84 -69.86
C ASP A 3 -46.51 -49.26 -70.31
N THR A 4 -47.12 -48.40 -69.48
CA THR A 4 -47.99 -47.24 -69.84
C THR A 4 -48.74 -46.75 -68.58
N ARG A 5 -48.44 -45.60 -67.97
CA ARG A 5 -48.51 -44.18 -68.41
C ARG A 5 -49.88 -43.54 -68.10
N SER A 6 -49.90 -42.68 -67.08
CA SER A 6 -50.89 -41.60 -66.93
C SER A 6 -50.75 -40.56 -68.04
N PRO A 7 -51.83 -39.80 -68.34
CA PRO A 7 -51.62 -38.36 -68.52
C PRO A 7 -52.76 -37.43 -68.03
N LYS A 8 -52.30 -36.31 -67.41
CA LYS A 8 -52.73 -34.88 -67.50
C LYS A 8 -54.20 -34.49 -67.70
N VAL A 9 -54.63 -33.51 -66.87
CA VAL A 9 -55.19 -32.16 -67.22
C VAL A 9 -54.97 -31.27 -65.97
N SER A 10 -54.04 -30.32 -65.87
CA SER A 10 -53.95 -28.94 -66.41
C SER A 10 -55.22 -28.09 -66.32
N GLU A 11 -55.38 -27.38 -65.20
CA GLU A 11 -56.12 -26.11 -65.17
C GLU A 11 -55.19 -25.00 -64.70
N ARG A 12 -54.93 -24.03 -65.58
CA ARG A 12 -54.25 -22.77 -65.30
C ARG A 12 -55.31 -21.72 -65.08
N VAL A 13 -55.24 -20.98 -63.97
CA VAL A 13 -55.72 -19.60 -63.90
C VAL A 13 -54.77 -18.79 -63.00
N ALA A 14 -54.06 -17.85 -63.63
CA ALA A 14 -53.54 -16.61 -63.03
C ALA A 14 -54.05 -15.47 -63.94
N PRO A 15 -54.01 -14.16 -63.58
CA PRO A 15 -53.54 -13.53 -62.35
C PRO A 15 -54.62 -12.61 -61.71
N LYS A 16 -54.53 -12.29 -60.42
CA LYS A 16 -55.37 -11.21 -59.82
C LYS A 16 -54.49 -10.13 -59.20
N ALA A 17 -54.88 -8.92 -59.57
CA ALA A 17 -54.27 -7.61 -59.35
C ALA A 17 -53.81 -7.33 -57.92
N ALA A 18 -52.75 -6.52 -57.86
CA ALA A 18 -52.28 -5.83 -56.68
C ALA A 18 -53.38 -4.95 -56.08
N ASP A 19 -53.55 -5.08 -54.77
CA ASP A 19 -54.37 -4.20 -53.93
C ASP A 19 -53.47 -3.44 -52.93
N PRO A 20 -53.94 -2.29 -52.40
CA PRO A 20 -53.14 -1.09 -52.26
C PRO A 20 -52.31 -1.02 -50.98
N VAL A 21 -51.20 -0.29 -51.07
CA VAL A 21 -50.26 0.04 -49.99
C VAL A 21 -51.01 0.73 -48.83
N PRO A 22 -50.91 0.24 -47.57
CA PRO A 22 -51.49 0.93 -46.42
C PRO A 22 -50.71 2.23 -46.10
N PRO A 23 -51.36 3.22 -45.45
CA PRO A 23 -50.88 4.59 -45.42
C PRO A 23 -49.59 4.74 -44.62
N LYS A 24 -48.70 5.62 -45.11
CA LYS A 24 -47.45 6.04 -44.47
C LYS A 24 -47.66 6.32 -42.98
N GLN A 25 -47.18 5.42 -42.12
CA GLN A 25 -47.00 5.74 -40.71
C GLN A 25 -45.99 6.88 -40.62
N LYS A 26 -46.42 7.97 -39.98
CA LYS A 26 -45.61 9.13 -39.64
C LYS A 26 -44.29 8.63 -39.05
N LYS A 27 -43.22 8.96 -39.75
CA LYS A 27 -41.83 8.79 -39.33
C LYS A 27 -41.65 9.55 -38.00
N GLN A 28 -41.88 8.88 -36.87
CA GLN A 28 -41.20 9.26 -35.64
C GLN A 28 -39.73 9.02 -35.94
N ARG A 29 -39.03 10.10 -36.32
CA ARG A 29 -37.61 10.21 -36.04
C ARG A 29 -37.49 10.08 -34.53
N HIS A 30 -37.38 8.85 -34.05
CA HIS A 30 -36.62 8.62 -32.85
C HIS A 30 -35.20 8.84 -33.33
N ASP A 31 -34.62 9.99 -32.95
CA ASP A 31 -33.18 10.18 -33.04
C ASP A 31 -32.59 8.97 -32.32
N HIS A 32 -32.10 8.03 -33.12
CA HIS A 32 -31.25 6.97 -32.63
C HIS A 32 -29.93 7.68 -32.44
N ASP A 33 -29.84 8.40 -31.31
CA ASP A 33 -28.57 8.83 -30.78
C ASP A 33 -27.76 7.54 -30.66
N ASP A 34 -26.80 7.44 -31.57
CA ASP A 34 -25.81 6.40 -31.70
C ASP A 34 -24.85 6.54 -30.50
N ASP A 35 -25.40 6.37 -29.29
CA ASP A 35 -24.64 6.24 -28.07
C ASP A 35 -24.03 4.84 -28.10
N GLY A 36 -22.85 4.76 -28.72
CA GLY A 36 -21.96 3.61 -28.60
C GLY A 36 -21.86 3.17 -27.12
N PRO A 37 -21.60 1.88 -26.86
CA PRO A 37 -21.77 1.32 -25.53
C PRO A 37 -21.02 2.15 -24.50
N ASP A 38 -21.79 2.78 -23.60
CA ASP A 38 -21.25 3.68 -22.60
C ASP A 38 -20.18 2.92 -21.78
N PHE A 39 -18.95 3.43 -21.79
CA PHE A 39 -17.83 2.82 -21.09
C PHE A 39 -18.15 2.63 -19.60
N SER A 40 -18.99 3.50 -19.02
CA SER A 40 -19.43 3.39 -17.64
C SER A 40 -20.40 2.21 -17.43
N ALA A 41 -21.29 1.96 -18.39
CA ALA A 41 -22.20 0.81 -18.40
C ALA A 41 -21.43 -0.52 -18.60
N LEU A 42 -20.40 -0.53 -19.44
CA LEU A 42 -19.52 -1.67 -19.62
C LEU A 42 -18.69 -1.95 -18.36
N LEU A 43 -18.15 -0.91 -17.71
CA LEU A 43 -17.37 -1.03 -16.48
C LEU A 43 -18.23 -1.52 -15.32
N SER A 44 -19.45 -1.00 -15.16
CA SER A 44 -20.37 -1.43 -14.11
C SER A 44 -20.85 -2.88 -14.31
N ALA A 45 -21.16 -3.28 -15.55
CA ALA A 45 -21.46 -4.67 -15.86
C ALA A 45 -20.26 -5.61 -15.64
N TRP A 46 -19.05 -5.15 -15.96
CA TRP A 46 -17.81 -5.87 -15.67
C TRP A 46 -17.56 -6.01 -14.16
N LEU A 47 -17.82 -4.97 -13.37
CA LEU A 47 -17.71 -5.00 -11.91
C LEU A 47 -18.74 -5.93 -11.28
N GLU A 48 -19.99 -5.89 -11.76
CA GLU A 48 -21.09 -6.72 -11.26
C GLU A 48 -20.84 -8.19 -11.58
N SER A 49 -20.36 -8.50 -12.79
CA SER A 49 -19.97 -9.86 -13.16
C SER A 49 -18.76 -10.37 -12.38
N HIS A 50 -17.77 -9.50 -12.08
CA HIS A 50 -16.67 -9.83 -11.18
C HIS A 50 -17.15 -10.10 -9.75
N ARG A 51 -18.02 -9.24 -9.21
CA ARG A 51 -18.60 -9.41 -7.88
C ARG A 51 -19.39 -10.71 -7.76
N SER A 52 -20.24 -11.01 -8.75
CA SER A 52 -21.01 -12.24 -8.82
C SER A 52 -20.09 -13.47 -8.87
N SER A 53 -19.04 -13.42 -9.69
CA SER A 53 -18.05 -14.50 -9.82
C SER A 53 -17.21 -14.71 -8.55
N LEU A 54 -16.83 -13.62 -7.87
CA LEU A 54 -16.14 -13.67 -6.57
C LEU A 54 -17.01 -14.35 -5.51
N LEU A 55 -18.29 -13.97 -5.42
CA LEU A 55 -19.24 -14.55 -4.47
C LEU A 55 -19.49 -16.04 -4.73
N ASP A 56 -19.63 -16.44 -5.99
CA ASP A 56 -19.82 -17.87 -6.34
C ASP A 56 -18.55 -18.68 -6.03
N SER A 57 -17.37 -18.13 -6.30
CA SER A 57 -16.09 -18.75 -5.98
C SER A 57 -15.88 -18.89 -4.47
N LEU A 58 -16.18 -17.86 -3.68
CA LEU A 58 -16.13 -17.92 -2.21
C LEU A 58 -17.11 -18.94 -1.63
N ARG A 59 -18.33 -19.03 -2.20
CA ARG A 59 -19.32 -20.04 -1.80
C ARG A 59 -18.82 -21.46 -2.09
N ARG A 60 -18.17 -21.68 -3.22
CA ARG A 60 -17.54 -22.97 -3.56
C ARG A 60 -16.41 -23.33 -2.60
N LEU A 61 -15.58 -22.35 -2.24
CA LEU A 61 -14.51 -22.51 -1.25
C LEU A 61 -15.09 -22.90 0.13
N GLY A 62 -16.18 -22.26 0.54
CA GLY A 62 -16.91 -22.61 1.77
C GLY A 62 -17.57 -24.00 1.76
N LYS A 63 -17.91 -24.56 0.59
CA LYS A 63 -18.43 -25.92 0.43
C LYS A 63 -17.36 -27.01 0.58
N GLN A 64 -16.09 -26.67 0.45
CA GLN A 64 -14.95 -27.57 0.70
C GLN A 64 -14.09 -27.04 1.87
N PRO A 65 -14.63 -27.05 3.10
CA PRO A 65 -14.05 -26.33 4.23
C PRO A 65 -12.69 -26.90 4.66
N ILE A 66 -12.53 -28.23 4.65
CA ILE A 66 -11.32 -28.89 5.15
C ILE A 66 -10.12 -28.61 4.24
N GLY A 67 -10.26 -28.84 2.93
CA GLY A 67 -9.16 -28.64 1.98
C GLY A 67 -8.77 -27.16 1.84
N SER A 68 -9.76 -26.26 1.77
CA SER A 68 -9.52 -24.82 1.69
C SER A 68 -8.82 -24.28 2.94
N PHE A 69 -9.19 -24.79 4.12
CA PHE A 69 -8.53 -24.45 5.38
C PHE A 69 -7.08 -24.90 5.39
N PHE A 70 -6.78 -26.15 5.01
CA PHE A 70 -5.41 -26.65 4.98
C PHE A 70 -4.51 -25.84 4.03
N THR A 71 -4.98 -25.52 2.82
CA THR A 71 -4.22 -24.70 1.88
C THR A 71 -3.98 -23.29 2.44
N CYS A 72 -5.00 -22.66 3.01
CA CYS A 72 -4.88 -21.35 3.64
C CYS A 72 -3.91 -21.38 4.84
N LEU A 73 -4.00 -22.42 5.68
CA LEU A 73 -3.12 -22.61 6.84
C LEU A 73 -1.67 -22.80 6.42
N VAL A 74 -1.40 -23.62 5.41
CA VAL A 74 -0.03 -23.82 4.90
C VAL A 74 0.52 -22.53 4.33
N MET A 75 -0.26 -21.78 3.54
CA MET A 75 0.16 -20.47 3.05
C MET A 75 0.42 -19.49 4.20
N ALA A 76 -0.43 -19.46 5.22
CA ALA A 76 -0.26 -18.62 6.39
C ALA A 76 1.02 -18.97 7.16
N ILE A 77 1.29 -20.26 7.41
CA ILE A 77 2.52 -20.72 8.07
C ILE A 77 3.75 -20.33 7.23
N ALA A 78 3.71 -20.59 5.93
CA ALA A 78 4.81 -20.28 5.00
C ALA A 78 5.15 -18.79 4.96
N LEU A 79 4.16 -17.89 5.08
CA LEU A 79 4.36 -16.44 5.14
C LEU A 79 4.73 -15.95 6.55
N SER A 80 4.20 -16.60 7.59
CA SER A 80 4.45 -16.21 8.98
C SER A 80 5.89 -16.45 9.41
N LEU A 81 6.56 -17.46 8.86
CA LEU A 81 7.93 -17.80 9.24
C LEU A 81 8.96 -16.75 8.80
N PRO A 82 9.04 -16.33 7.52
CA PRO A 82 9.96 -15.26 7.11
C PRO A 82 9.60 -13.93 7.76
N MET A 83 8.32 -13.60 7.88
CA MET A 83 7.89 -12.35 8.51
C MET A 83 8.16 -12.35 10.02
N GLY A 84 7.87 -13.46 10.69
CA GLY A 84 8.14 -13.66 12.11
C GLY A 84 9.63 -13.63 12.41
N LEU A 85 10.47 -14.30 11.60
CA LEU A 85 11.92 -14.24 11.72
C LEU A 85 12.44 -12.81 11.52
N SER A 86 11.95 -12.09 10.49
CA SER A 86 12.34 -10.69 10.26
C SER A 86 11.97 -9.80 11.44
N LEU A 87 10.80 -9.98 12.04
CA LEU A 87 10.37 -9.22 13.21
C LEU A 87 11.23 -9.56 14.44
N LEU A 88 11.49 -10.84 14.69
CA LEU A 88 12.36 -11.28 15.78
C LEU A 88 13.77 -10.72 15.62
N LEU A 89 14.35 -10.80 14.43
CA LEU A 89 15.67 -10.24 14.15
C LEU A 89 15.68 -8.73 14.36
N SER A 90 14.67 -8.01 13.87
CA SER A 90 14.58 -6.56 14.10
C SER A 90 14.46 -6.18 15.57
N ASN A 91 13.79 -7.00 16.39
CA ASN A 91 13.74 -6.80 17.83
C ASN A 91 15.09 -7.09 18.48
N VAL A 92 15.79 -8.16 18.08
CA VAL A 92 17.13 -8.48 18.57
C VAL A 92 18.14 -7.42 18.15
N GLU A 93 18.11 -6.92 16.91
CA GLU A 93 18.96 -5.83 16.44
C GLU A 93 18.68 -4.52 17.17
N ARG A 94 17.43 -4.22 17.51
CA ARG A 94 17.11 -3.05 18.34
C ARG A 94 17.64 -3.20 19.75
N LEU A 95 17.54 -4.40 20.34
CA LEU A 95 18.09 -4.69 21.67
C LEU A 95 19.63 -4.66 21.65
N GLY A 96 20.27 -5.29 20.66
CA GLY A 96 21.73 -5.29 20.49
C GLY A 96 22.28 -3.92 20.09
N GLY A 97 21.66 -3.23 19.15
CA GLY A 97 22.01 -1.85 18.79
C GLY A 97 21.75 -0.85 19.91
N SER A 98 20.76 -1.10 20.79
CA SER A 98 20.62 -0.34 22.04
C SER A 98 21.73 -0.65 23.03
N TRP A 99 22.26 -1.86 23.03
CA TRP A 99 23.41 -2.24 23.86
C TRP A 99 24.70 -1.55 23.39
N GLN A 100 24.92 -1.45 22.08
CA GLN A 100 25.99 -0.62 21.51
C GLN A 100 25.79 0.88 21.84
N ARG A 101 24.56 1.40 21.81
CA ARG A 101 24.28 2.77 22.32
C ARG A 101 24.46 2.88 23.83
N ALA A 102 24.23 1.82 24.60
CA ALA A 102 24.42 1.82 26.05
C ALA A 102 25.89 1.92 26.46
N ALA A 103 26.82 1.67 25.53
CA ALA A 103 28.24 1.96 25.73
C ALA A 103 28.58 3.44 25.53
N GLN A 104 27.63 4.31 25.15
CA GLN A 104 27.92 5.73 24.99
C GLN A 104 27.92 6.48 26.32
N ILE A 105 28.92 7.33 26.51
CA ILE A 105 29.07 8.20 27.66
C ILE A 105 28.65 9.60 27.26
N SER A 106 27.60 10.14 27.89
CA SER A 106 27.14 11.52 27.67
C SER A 106 27.76 12.47 28.69
N ILE A 107 28.58 13.40 28.22
CA ILE A 107 29.22 14.44 29.04
C ILE A 107 28.46 15.75 28.84
N TYR A 108 27.73 16.17 29.86
CA TYR A 108 26.97 17.42 29.85
C TYR A 108 27.88 18.60 30.23
N LEU A 109 27.88 19.66 29.42
CA LEU A 109 28.61 20.88 29.72
C LEU A 109 27.81 21.77 30.68
N ASN A 110 28.48 22.76 31.27
CA ASN A 110 27.76 23.86 31.93
C ASN A 110 26.93 24.65 30.91
N LEU A 111 25.80 25.19 31.37
CA LEU A 111 24.88 25.99 30.54
C LEU A 111 25.56 27.23 29.92
N ASP A 112 26.53 27.82 30.62
CA ASP A 112 27.29 29.00 30.17
C ASP A 112 28.46 28.66 29.24
N ALA A 113 28.70 27.38 28.96
CA ALA A 113 29.82 26.96 28.12
C ALA A 113 29.59 27.33 26.65
N SER A 114 30.63 27.87 26.00
CA SER A 114 30.53 28.23 24.59
C SER A 114 30.60 26.99 23.69
N THR A 115 30.11 27.12 22.46
CA THR A 115 30.27 26.08 21.43
C THR A 115 31.74 25.78 21.11
N ALA A 116 32.63 26.77 21.28
CA ALA A 116 34.07 26.59 21.12
C ALA A 116 34.65 25.70 22.23
N ASP A 117 34.20 25.87 23.48
CA ASP A 117 34.62 25.03 24.60
C ASP A 117 34.18 23.58 24.41
N GLY A 118 32.95 23.35 23.95
CA GLY A 118 32.44 22.02 23.61
C GLY A 118 33.18 21.35 22.47
N THR A 119 33.52 22.12 21.43
CA THR A 119 34.31 21.62 20.29
C THR A 119 35.73 21.25 20.74
N ARG A 120 36.36 22.06 21.58
CA ARG A 120 37.69 21.77 22.14
C ARG A 120 37.65 20.51 23.01
N LEU A 121 36.66 20.38 23.88
CA LEU A 121 36.50 19.20 24.74
C LEU A 121 36.30 17.92 23.93
N ARG A 122 35.50 17.98 22.86
CA ARG A 122 35.35 16.88 21.89
C ARG A 122 36.70 16.45 21.33
N ASP A 123 37.52 17.40 20.88
CA ASP A 123 38.82 17.09 20.27
C ASP A 123 39.81 16.49 21.27
N GLU A 124 39.81 17.00 22.52
CA GLU A 124 40.59 16.43 23.62
C GLU A 124 40.16 14.98 23.91
N ILE A 125 38.86 14.70 23.97
CA ILE A 125 38.33 13.36 24.22
C ILE A 125 38.62 12.42 23.07
N LYS A 126 38.47 12.88 21.83
CA LYS A 126 38.75 12.08 20.63
C LYS A 126 40.21 11.66 20.54
N ALA A 127 41.13 12.41 21.14
CA ALA A 127 42.54 12.08 21.21
C ALA A 127 42.90 11.10 22.36
N MET A 128 41.98 10.78 23.26
CA MET A 128 42.24 9.87 24.37
C MET A 128 42.28 8.40 23.91
N PRO A 129 43.18 7.57 24.46
CA PRO A 129 43.21 6.14 24.15
C PRO A 129 41.96 5.45 24.69
N GLY A 130 41.36 4.56 23.89
CA GLY A 130 40.13 3.83 24.23
C GLY A 130 38.84 4.55 23.83
N VAL A 131 38.93 5.62 23.04
CA VAL A 131 37.78 6.33 22.48
C VAL A 131 37.73 6.07 20.97
N ALA A 132 36.66 5.40 20.52
CA ALA A 132 36.40 5.18 19.10
C ALA A 132 35.94 6.46 18.40
N ASP A 133 35.04 7.20 19.05
CA ASP A 133 34.52 8.46 18.51
C ASP A 133 34.02 9.42 19.61
N ALA A 134 34.02 10.72 19.28
CA ALA A 134 33.45 11.76 20.11
C ALA A 134 32.72 12.80 19.24
N GLU A 135 31.48 13.10 19.59
CA GLU A 135 30.60 14.05 18.89
C GLU A 135 30.15 15.15 19.84
N TYR A 136 30.17 16.40 19.38
CA TYR A 136 29.61 17.52 20.13
C TYR A 136 28.23 17.89 19.57
N ILE A 137 27.22 17.85 20.43
CA ILE A 137 25.85 18.26 20.15
C ILE A 137 25.64 19.62 20.83
N SER A 138 25.34 20.65 20.05
CA SER A 138 25.08 21.99 20.61
C SER A 138 23.77 22.00 21.40
N SER A 139 23.62 22.99 22.29
CA SER A 139 22.39 23.19 23.06
C SER A 139 21.17 23.39 22.15
N GLU A 140 21.33 24.04 20.99
CA GLU A 140 20.26 24.25 20.01
C GLU A 140 19.89 22.96 19.27
N GLN A 141 20.88 22.15 18.89
CA GLN A 141 20.64 20.85 18.28
C GLN A 141 19.93 19.91 19.25
N ALA A 142 20.40 19.84 20.50
CA ALA A 142 19.77 19.06 21.56
C ALA A 142 18.31 19.48 21.80
N LEU A 143 18.01 20.78 21.75
CA LEU A 143 16.63 21.29 21.83
C LEU A 143 15.77 20.83 20.65
N GLY A 144 16.32 20.88 19.43
CA GLY A 144 15.64 20.40 18.23
C GLY A 144 15.25 18.93 18.33
N GLU A 145 16.20 18.08 18.72
CA GLU A 145 15.98 16.64 18.89
C GLU A 145 15.02 16.34 20.05
N PHE A 146 15.19 17.00 21.19
CA PHE A 146 14.35 16.80 22.37
C PHE A 146 12.89 17.15 22.11
N LYS A 147 12.63 18.22 21.32
CA LYS A 147 11.28 18.61 20.90
C LYS A 147 10.63 17.54 20.01
N GLN A 148 11.39 16.95 19.09
CA GLN A 148 10.88 15.93 18.17
C GLN A 148 10.61 14.60 18.87
N GLN A 149 11.47 14.19 19.80
CA GLN A 149 11.37 12.89 20.47
C GLN A 149 10.39 12.90 21.65
N SER A 150 10.32 13.99 22.42
CA SER A 150 9.54 14.02 23.67
C SER A 150 8.08 14.45 23.49
N GLY A 151 7.74 15.06 22.34
CA GLY A 151 6.41 15.65 22.13
C GLY A 151 6.13 16.91 22.98
N LEU A 152 7.12 17.40 23.73
CA LEU A 152 7.04 18.58 24.61
C LEU A 152 7.28 19.91 23.87
N GLY A 153 7.18 19.89 22.54
CA GLY A 153 7.54 21.02 21.67
C GLY A 153 6.88 22.35 22.06
N GLU A 154 5.60 22.33 22.42
CA GLU A 154 4.86 23.53 22.83
C GLU A 154 5.21 23.99 24.24
N ALA A 155 5.37 23.08 25.21
CA ALA A 155 5.76 23.44 26.58
C ALA A 155 7.15 24.09 26.64
N LEU A 156 8.08 23.66 25.79
CA LEU A 156 9.42 24.23 25.70
C LEU A 156 9.47 25.62 25.08
N LYS A 157 8.39 26.10 24.44
CA LYS A 157 8.32 27.47 23.89
C LYS A 157 7.96 28.51 24.96
N GLU A 158 7.37 28.08 26.08
CA GLU A 158 7.02 28.98 27.19
C GLU A 158 8.24 29.34 28.06
N LEU A 159 9.37 28.64 27.88
CA LEU A 159 10.62 28.92 28.57
C LEU A 159 11.32 30.15 27.95
N PRO A 160 11.82 31.08 28.78
CA PRO A 160 12.45 32.31 28.32
C PRO A 160 13.80 32.08 27.63
N GLU A 161 14.51 31.00 27.97
CA GLU A 161 15.82 30.64 27.44
C GLU A 161 15.96 29.12 27.27
N ASN A 162 16.98 28.68 26.51
CA ASN A 162 17.23 27.26 26.26
C ASN A 162 17.73 26.56 27.52
N PRO A 163 16.97 25.61 28.12
CA PRO A 163 17.38 24.96 29.37
C PRO A 163 18.36 23.80 29.16
N LEU A 164 18.71 23.47 27.91
CA LEU A 164 19.55 22.31 27.61
C LEU A 164 21.01 22.72 27.46
N PRO A 165 21.94 22.06 28.16
CA PRO A 165 23.37 22.26 27.94
C PRO A 165 23.81 21.62 26.62
N GLY A 166 24.97 22.04 26.12
CA GLY A 166 25.68 21.26 25.10
C GLY A 166 26.15 19.92 25.68
N VAL A 167 26.25 18.90 24.83
CA VAL A 167 26.63 17.54 25.23
C VAL A 167 27.74 17.03 24.33
N VAL A 168 28.76 16.39 24.93
CA VAL A 168 29.72 15.58 24.18
C VAL A 168 29.38 14.12 24.37
N LEU A 169 29.04 13.45 23.28
CA LEU A 169 28.73 12.02 23.23
C LEU A 169 30.00 11.26 22.89
N VAL A 170 30.40 10.35 23.78
CA VAL A 170 31.65 9.59 23.64
C VAL A 170 31.31 8.12 23.41
N THR A 171 31.83 7.55 22.33
CA THR A 171 31.75 6.13 22.05
C THR A 171 33.11 5.50 22.35
N PRO A 172 33.22 4.65 23.39
CA PRO A 172 34.46 3.93 23.70
C PRO A 172 34.75 2.86 22.64
N ASP A 173 36.02 2.48 22.52
CA ASP A 173 36.42 1.33 21.69
C ASP A 173 35.77 0.04 22.22
N GLU A 174 35.34 -0.84 21.31
CA GLU A 174 34.87 -2.18 21.70
C GLU A 174 36.01 -2.94 22.38
N VAL A 175 35.76 -3.47 23.58
CA VAL A 175 36.70 -4.28 24.37
C VAL A 175 36.75 -5.71 23.85
#